data_AF-A0A540MI63-F1
#
_entry.id   AF-A0A540MI63-F1
#
_cell.length_a   1.000
_cell.length_b   1.000
_cell.length_c   1.000
_cell.angle_alpha   90.00
_cell.angle_beta   90.00
_cell.angle_gamma   90.00
#
_symmetry.space_group_name_H-M   'P 1'
#
loop_
_entity.id
_entity.type
_entity.pdbx_description
1 polymer ?
#
loop_
_entity_poly.entity_id
_entity_poly.type
_entity_poly.pdbx_seq_one_letter_code
_entity_poly.pdbx_strand_id
1 'polypeptide(L)'
;MEDNSMWVQPGATLGELYYWFLKTRKVHGFPTRICPTVGVGGHISGGGYGNMLRKYILAVNNAIDDRIVDVKGRLELLWADG
;
A
#
# COMPACT_ATOMS: atom_id res chain seq x y z
N MET A 1 15.00 5.52 0.29
CA MET A 1 13.73 5.21 -0.40
C MET A 1 14.03 5.24 -1.88
N GLU A 2 13.67 4.19 -2.61
CA GLU A 2 13.71 4.24 -4.06
C GLU A 2 12.78 5.35 -4.56
N ASP A 3 13.11 5.94 -5.71
CA ASP A 3 12.50 7.19 -6.20
C ASP A 3 10.96 7.12 -6.39
N ASN A 4 10.40 5.90 -6.42
CA ASN A 4 8.98 5.58 -6.64
C ASN A 4 8.29 4.84 -5.48
N SER A 5 8.82 4.93 -4.25
CA SER A 5 8.26 4.27 -3.06
C SER A 5 7.74 5.26 -2.02
N MET A 6 6.78 4.85 -1.19
CA MET A 6 6.38 5.59 0.02
C MET A 6 6.05 4.66 1.18
N TRP A 7 6.29 5.13 2.40
CA TRP A 7 5.75 4.49 3.60
C TRP A 7 4.35 5.01 3.89
N VAL A 8 3.41 4.10 4.12
CA VAL A 8 2.04 4.41 4.52
C VAL A 8 1.70 3.65 5.79
N GLN A 9 1.05 4.32 6.74
CA GLN A 9 0.59 3.68 7.96
C GLN A 9 -0.70 2.89 7.71
N PRO A 10 -0.90 1.73 8.37
CA PRO A 10 -2.06 0.86 8.10
C PRO A 10 -3.42 1.52 8.44
N GLY A 11 -3.43 2.53 9.31
CA GLY A 11 -4.62 3.30 9.68
C GLY A 11 -5.03 4.38 8.69
N ALA A 12 -4.21 4.68 7.68
CA ALA A 12 -4.57 5.63 6.63
C ALA A 12 -5.68 5.06 5.73
N THR A 13 -6.41 5.93 5.06
CA THR A 13 -7.41 5.60 4.04
C THR A 13 -6.82 5.66 2.63
N LEU A 14 -7.43 4.97 1.67
CA LEU A 14 -7.01 5.03 0.26
C LEU A 14 -7.06 6.46 -0.30
N GLY A 15 -8.01 7.29 0.17
CA GLY A 15 -8.12 8.70 -0.21
C GLY A 15 -6.93 9.53 0.28
N GLU A 16 -6.48 9.31 1.52
CA GLU A 16 -5.27 9.95 2.05
C GLU A 16 -4.02 9.48 1.30
N LEU A 17 -3.93 8.17 1.02
CA LEU A 17 -2.85 7.61 0.20
C LEU A 17 -2.78 8.33 -1.15
N TYR A 18 -3.89 8.41 -1.90
CA TYR A 18 -3.93 9.12 -3.17
C TYR A 18 -3.55 10.59 -3.05
N TYR A 19 -4.08 11.28 -2.04
CA TYR A 19 -3.80 12.70 -1.82
C TYR A 19 -2.31 12.97 -1.62
N TRP A 20 -1.66 12.23 -0.70
CA TRP A 20 -0.23 12.38 -0.42
C TRP A 20 0.63 11.98 -1.62
N PHE A 21 0.21 10.94 -2.34
CA PHE A 21 0.90 10.46 -3.54
C PHE A 21 0.87 11.51 -4.66
N LEU A 22 -0.31 12.06 -4.97
CA LEU A 22 -0.48 13.12 -5.99
C LEU A 22 0.23 14.43 -5.60
N LYS A 23 0.23 14.78 -4.31
CA LYS A 23 0.92 15.97 -3.81
C LYS A 23 2.44 15.88 -3.97
N THR A 24 2.98 14.67 -3.84
CA THR A 24 4.42 14.41 -3.92
C THR A 24 4.87 14.13 -5.36
N ARG A 25 4.05 13.40 -6.14
CA ARG A 25 4.39 12.89 -7.48
C ARG A 25 3.16 12.99 -8.40
N LYS A 26 3.21 13.86 -9.41
CA LYS A 26 2.05 14.13 -10.30
C LYS A 26 1.76 13.03 -11.34
N VAL A 27 2.71 12.14 -11.63
CA VAL A 27 2.62 11.17 -12.74
C VAL A 27 2.55 9.71 -12.30
N HIS A 28 2.72 9.44 -11.01
CA HIS A 28 2.73 8.09 -10.47
C HIS A 28 1.38 7.81 -9.78
N GLY A 29 0.98 6.54 -9.70
CA GLY A 29 -0.20 6.09 -8.95
C GLY A 29 0.03 4.72 -8.34
N PHE A 30 -0.90 4.28 -7.47
CA PHE A 30 -0.80 3.01 -6.74
C PHE A 30 -2.05 2.13 -6.95
N PRO A 31 -1.92 0.83 -7.29
CA PRO A 31 -3.04 -0.01 -7.76
C PRO A 31 -3.96 -0.46 -6.63
N THR A 32 -4.95 0.38 -6.31
CA THR A 32 -5.95 0.14 -5.24
C THR A 32 -7.37 0.48 -5.72
N ARG A 33 -8.37 0.31 -4.84
CA ARG A 33 -9.80 0.48 -5.17
C ARG A 33 -10.25 1.94 -5.19
N ILE A 34 -11.30 2.24 -5.96
CA ILE A 34 -11.92 3.57 -6.07
C ILE A 34 -12.52 4.12 -4.76
N CYS A 35 -12.75 3.29 -3.73
CA CYS A 35 -13.44 3.69 -2.51
C CYS A 35 -12.47 4.40 -1.54
N PRO A 36 -12.48 5.74 -1.44
CA PRO A 36 -11.42 6.48 -0.74
C PRO A 36 -11.43 6.28 0.78
N THR A 37 -12.56 5.88 1.37
CA THR A 37 -12.71 5.67 2.81
C THR A 37 -12.23 4.30 3.30
N VAL A 38 -11.85 3.40 2.38
CA VAL A 38 -11.33 2.07 2.75
C VAL A 38 -9.96 2.23 3.40
N GLY A 39 -9.73 1.51 4.50
CA GLY A 39 -8.45 1.50 5.20
C GLY A 39 -7.36 0.76 4.42
N VAL A 40 -6.16 1.33 4.40
CA VAL A 40 -4.98 0.81 3.68
C VAL A 40 -4.58 -0.57 4.22
N GLY A 41 -4.48 -0.74 5.55
CA GLY A 41 -4.01 -1.97 6.16
C GLY A 41 -4.86 -3.19 5.77
N GLY A 42 -6.19 -3.10 5.92
CA GLY A 42 -7.11 -4.16 5.53
C GLY A 42 -7.16 -4.40 4.02
N HIS A 43 -7.08 -3.34 3.21
CA HIS A 43 -7.12 -3.48 1.75
C HIS A 43 -5.89 -4.18 1.18
N ILE A 44 -4.70 -3.81 1.65
CA ILE A 44 -3.43 -4.40 1.20
C ILE A 44 -3.30 -5.83 1.72
N SER A 45 -3.51 -6.07 3.03
CA SER A 45 -3.41 -7.43 3.60
C SER A 45 -4.42 -8.42 3.01
N GLY A 46 -5.59 -7.94 2.58
CA GLY A 46 -6.59 -8.75 1.86
C GLY A 46 -6.34 -8.90 0.35
N GLY A 47 -5.20 -8.43 -0.15
CA GLY A 47 -4.82 -8.45 -1.57
C GLY A 47 -4.99 -7.10 -2.25
N GLY A 48 -6.21 -6.56 -2.25
CA GLY A 48 -6.49 -5.21 -2.75
C GLY A 48 -6.73 -5.14 -4.26
N TYR A 49 -7.96 -5.44 -4.67
CA TYR A 49 -8.41 -5.33 -6.07
C TYR A 49 -8.87 -3.91 -6.43
N GLY A 50 -8.50 -3.45 -7.62
CA GLY A 50 -8.91 -2.14 -8.14
C GLY A 50 -8.84 -2.03 -9.67
N ASN A 51 -9.13 -0.84 -10.20
CA ASN A 51 -9.23 -0.57 -11.64
C ASN A 51 -7.93 -0.87 -12.41
N MET A 52 -6.80 -0.82 -11.71
CA MET A 52 -5.47 -1.04 -12.27
C MET A 52 -5.02 -2.52 -12.25
N LEU A 53 -5.88 -3.44 -11.78
CA LEU A 53 -5.57 -4.87 -11.64
C LEU A 53 -4.98 -5.49 -12.91
N ARG A 54 -5.60 -5.24 -14.07
CA ARG A 54 -5.17 -5.88 -15.32
C ARG A 54 -3.76 -5.51 -15.77
N LYS A 55 -3.21 -4.42 -15.24
CA LYS A 55 -1.88 -3.92 -15.59
C LYS A 55 -0.85 -4.16 -14.49
N TYR A 56 -1.25 -4.07 -13.21
CA TYR A 56 -0.33 -4.09 -12.07
C TYR A 56 -0.68 -5.17 -11.02
N ILE A 57 -1.60 -6.08 -11.32
CA ILE A 57 -2.10 -7.14 -10.40
C ILE A 57 -2.68 -6.50 -9.12
N LEU A 58 -2.57 -7.14 -7.95
CA LEU A 58 -3.21 -6.69 -6.72
C LEU A 58 -2.32 -5.66 -6.00
N ALA A 59 -2.92 -4.84 -5.13
CA ALA A 59 -2.20 -3.86 -4.31
C ALA A 59 -1.05 -4.49 -3.52
N VAL A 60 -1.26 -5.67 -2.95
CA VAL A 60 -0.27 -6.43 -2.18
C VAL A 60 0.96 -6.82 -3.00
N ASN A 61 0.82 -7.05 -4.31
CA ASN A 61 1.95 -7.38 -5.18
C ASN A 61 2.87 -6.18 -5.45
N ASN A 62 2.47 -5.00 -5.01
CA ASN A 62 3.22 -3.76 -5.19
C ASN A 62 3.72 -3.21 -3.83
N ALA A 63 3.62 -3.98 -2.74
CA ALA A 63 4.28 -3.70 -1.47
C ALA A 63 5.69 -4.33 -1.48
N ILE A 64 6.71 -3.52 -1.18
CA ILE A 64 8.12 -3.93 -1.23
C ILE A 64 8.71 -4.24 0.15
N ASP A 65 8.16 -3.65 1.21
CA ASP A 65 8.61 -3.83 2.59
C ASP A 65 7.43 -3.52 3.52
N ASP A 66 7.14 -4.43 4.44
CA ASP A 66 6.04 -4.31 5.38
C ASP A 66 6.54 -4.45 6.83
N ARG A 67 5.93 -3.70 7.74
CA ARG A 67 6.19 -3.79 9.18
C ARG A 67 4.98 -4.37 9.89
N ILE A 68 5.16 -5.52 10.54
CA ILE A 68 4.09 -6.21 11.27
C ILE A 68 4.46 -6.38 12.74
N VAL A 69 3.45 -6.44 13.60
CA VAL A 69 3.63 -6.84 15.00
C VAL A 69 3.16 -8.28 15.16
N ASP A 70 4.05 -9.16 15.62
CA ASP A 70 3.75 -10.58 15.82
C ASP A 70 2.88 -10.83 17.07
N VAL A 71 2.47 -12.08 17.27
CA VAL A 71 1.64 -12.48 18.43
C VAL A 71 2.33 -12.30 19.78
N LYS A 72 3.66 -12.08 19.80
CA LYS A 72 4.46 -11.81 20.99
C LYS A 72 4.68 -10.30 21.20
N GLY A 73 4.09 -9.45 20.37
CA GLY A 73 4.24 -7.99 20.45
C GLY A 73 5.55 -7.47 19.88
N ARG A 74 6.27 -8.26 19.08
CA ARG A 74 7.55 -7.86 18.48
C ARG A 74 7.32 -7.26 17.10
N LEU A 75 8.03 -6.18 16.80
CA LEU A 75 8.03 -5.56 15.47
C LEU A 75 8.93 -6.37 14.55
N GLU A 76 8.35 -6.97 13.52
CA GLU A 76 9.03 -7.74 12.49
C GLU A 76 8.99 -6.96 11.17
N LEU A 77 10.12 -6.96 10.46
CA LEU A 77 10.20 -6.50 9.07
C LEU A 77 9.92 -7.69 8.16
N LEU A 78 8.81 -7.63 7.43
CA LEU A 78 8.50 -8.54 6.35
C LEU A 78 9.16 -7.98 5.09
N TRP A 79 10.40 -8.37 4.89
CA TRP A 79 11.11 -8.08 3.65
C TRP A 79 10.62 -9.03 2.55
N ALA A 80 10.13 -8.46 1.46
CA ALA A 80 9.78 -9.20 0.26
C ALA A 80 11.00 -9.30 -0.65
N ASP A 81 11.99 -10.11 -0.25
CA ASP A 81 13.05 -10.54 -1.17
C ASP A 81 12.59 -11.77 -1.95
N GLY A 82 12.86 -11.72 -3.26
CA GLY A 82 12.64 -12.83 -4.18
C GLY A 82 13.51 -14.05 -3.88
#